data_AF-A0A6F9AT91-F1
#
_entry.id   AF-A0A6F9AT91-F1
#
_cell.length_a   1.000
_cell.length_b   1.000
_cell.length_c   1.000
_cell.angle_alpha   90.00
_cell.angle_beta   90.00
_cell.angle_gamma   90.00
#
_symmetry.space_group_name_H-M   'P 1'
#
loop_
_entity.id
_entity.type
_entity.pdbx_description
1 polymer ?
#
loop_
_entity_poly.entity_id
_entity_poly.type
_entity_poly.pdbx_seq_one_letter_code
_entity_poly.pdbx_strand_id
1 'polypeptide(L)'
;MKQSLAADLFGCGKQCPFCGVPCEAGGIEHNKHHSSIHRSQGICGYRNNYSKKLVIEICSSLVVSCKATFSNAVTGGKFHPYKDYQTYYPDWIITGDASVEVSDYWKYVMATFHERIAKEVNALPADIPGDWKALTPDDTMRSLKMSFNMK
;
A
#
# COMPACT_ATOMS: atom_id res chain seq x y z
N MET A 1 11.35 -18.02 24.15
CA MET A 1 12.32 -17.22 23.37
C MET A 1 12.05 -15.76 23.67
N LYS A 2 13.06 -14.98 24.11
CA LYS A 2 12.92 -13.53 24.24
C LYS A 2 13.00 -12.93 22.83
N GLN A 3 11.92 -12.30 22.36
CA GLN A 3 11.98 -11.48 21.15
C GLN A 3 12.97 -10.34 21.41
N SER A 4 13.79 -10.01 20.42
CA SER A 4 14.75 -8.91 20.52
C SER A 4 14.02 -7.59 20.23
N LEU A 5 14.47 -6.49 20.84
CA LEU A 5 13.93 -5.14 20.58
C LEU A 5 13.94 -4.79 19.07
N ALA A 6 14.88 -5.37 18.32
CA ALA A 6 14.95 -5.23 16.86
C ALA A 6 13.82 -5.99 16.14
N ALA A 7 13.42 -7.17 16.61
CA ALA A 7 12.28 -7.91 16.07
C ALA A 7 10.96 -7.18 16.31
N ASP A 8 10.83 -6.53 17.48
CA ASP A 8 9.64 -5.74 17.82
C ASP A 8 9.55 -4.45 16.98
N LEU A 9 10.69 -3.87 16.60
CA LEU A 9 10.74 -2.61 15.85
C LEU A 9 10.72 -2.79 14.32
N PHE A 10 11.37 -3.84 13.81
CA PHE A 10 11.57 -4.04 12.36
C PHE A 10 10.80 -5.26 11.80
N GLY A 11 10.14 -6.05 12.64
CA GLY A 11 9.44 -7.27 12.24
C GLY A 11 10.36 -8.25 11.51
N CYS A 12 9.83 -8.96 10.51
CA CYS A 12 10.63 -9.83 9.64
C CYS A 12 11.33 -9.11 8.47
N GLY A 13 11.21 -7.77 8.39
CA GLY A 13 11.81 -6.96 7.32
C GLY A 13 11.17 -7.09 5.93
N LYS A 14 10.15 -7.93 5.75
CA LYS A 14 9.43 -8.08 4.47
C LYS A 14 8.42 -6.94 4.29
N GLN A 15 8.17 -6.56 3.02
CA GLN A 15 7.24 -5.49 2.65
C GLN A 15 6.31 -5.94 1.52
N CYS A 16 5.09 -5.40 1.51
CA CYS A 16 4.09 -5.72 0.50
C CYS A 16 4.65 -5.39 -0.90
N PRO A 17 4.57 -6.30 -1.88
CA PRO A 17 5.21 -6.11 -3.19
C PRO A 17 4.60 -4.97 -4.02
N PHE A 18 3.41 -4.49 -3.64
CA PHE A 18 2.68 -3.46 -4.36
C PHE A 18 2.82 -2.09 -3.70
N CYS A 19 2.45 -1.99 -2.42
CA CYS A 19 2.45 -0.71 -1.72
C CYS A 19 3.61 -0.55 -0.72
N GLY A 20 4.48 -1.55 -0.55
CA GLY A 20 5.66 -1.48 0.31
C GLY A 20 5.38 -1.33 1.81
N VAL A 21 4.14 -1.52 2.26
CA VAL A 21 3.82 -1.54 3.70
C VAL A 21 4.58 -2.70 4.37
N PRO A 22 5.19 -2.52 5.55
CA PRO A 22 5.86 -3.61 6.27
C PRO A 22 4.92 -4.75 6.63
N CYS A 23 5.49 -5.95 6.75
CA CYS A 23 4.78 -7.12 7.28
C CYS A 23 4.45 -6.93 8.77
N GLU A 24 3.22 -7.31 9.14
CA GLU A 24 2.71 -7.28 10.51
C GLU A 24 2.61 -8.67 11.14
N ALA A 25 2.95 -9.73 10.40
CA ALA A 25 2.96 -11.07 10.96
C ALA A 25 3.97 -11.13 12.12
N GLY A 26 3.48 -11.50 13.31
CA GLY A 26 4.24 -11.43 14.55
C GLY A 26 5.46 -12.35 14.56
N GLY A 27 6.53 -11.90 15.23
CA GLY A 27 7.79 -12.63 15.31
C GLY A 27 8.62 -12.57 14.02
N ILE A 28 9.84 -13.10 14.09
CA ILE A 28 10.78 -13.11 12.95
C ILE A 28 10.43 -14.21 11.95
N GLU A 29 10.06 -15.39 12.46
CA GLU A 29 9.85 -16.60 11.67
C GLU A 29 8.37 -16.80 11.34
N HIS A 30 8.01 -16.64 10.07
CA HIS A 30 6.70 -16.99 9.54
C HIS A 30 6.75 -17.20 8.02
N ASN A 31 5.85 -18.05 7.50
CA ASN A 31 5.84 -18.44 6.09
C ASN A 31 4.91 -17.59 5.20
N LYS A 32 4.05 -16.78 5.82
CA LYS A 32 3.08 -15.93 5.13
C LYS A 32 3.16 -14.52 5.67
N HIS A 33 3.15 -13.56 4.76
CA HIS A 33 3.27 -12.13 5.04
C HIS A 33 1.92 -11.45 4.82
N HIS A 34 1.56 -10.54 5.70
CA HIS A 34 0.35 -9.73 5.57
C HIS A 34 0.54 -8.37 6.26
N SER A 35 -0.34 -7.44 5.93
CA SER A 35 -0.58 -6.21 6.69
C SER A 35 -2.07 -5.94 6.67
N SER A 36 -2.58 -5.42 7.77
CA SER A 36 -4.00 -5.13 7.94
C SER A 36 -4.38 -3.83 7.23
N ILE A 37 -3.43 -2.90 7.10
CA ILE A 37 -3.65 -1.57 6.51
C ILE A 37 -2.70 -1.35 5.34
N HIS A 38 -3.21 -1.50 4.12
CA HIS A 38 -2.47 -1.17 2.92
C HIS A 38 -2.56 0.33 2.60
N ARG A 39 -1.47 0.87 2.04
CA ARG A 39 -1.39 2.26 1.54
C ARG A 39 -1.49 2.33 0.02
N SER A 40 -1.72 3.52 -0.53
CA SER A 40 -1.79 3.77 -1.97
C SER A 40 -0.52 3.27 -2.67
N GLN A 41 -0.65 2.51 -3.76
CA GLN A 41 0.51 1.95 -4.44
C GLN A 41 1.41 3.02 -5.08
N GLY A 42 0.86 4.19 -5.40
CA GLY A 42 1.61 5.34 -5.91
C GLY A 42 2.73 5.80 -4.98
N ILE A 43 2.66 5.53 -3.68
CA ILE A 43 3.75 5.79 -2.72
C ILE A 43 5.02 5.02 -3.09
N CYS A 44 4.87 3.82 -3.66
CA CYS A 44 5.97 3.00 -4.17
C CYS A 44 6.22 3.19 -5.67
N GLY A 45 5.68 4.25 -6.27
CA GLY A 45 5.91 4.60 -7.67
C GLY A 45 5.02 3.86 -8.68
N TYR A 46 4.04 3.08 -8.22
CA TYR A 46 3.05 2.51 -9.15
C TYR A 46 2.25 3.62 -9.83
N ARG A 47 2.11 3.50 -11.14
CA ARG A 47 1.44 4.47 -11.99
C ARG A 47 0.62 3.76 -13.05
N ASN A 48 -0.43 4.42 -13.50
CA ASN A 48 -1.20 3.95 -14.65
C ASN A 48 -0.30 3.96 -15.89
N ASN A 49 -0.27 2.85 -16.64
CA ASN A 49 0.64 2.71 -17.77
C ASN A 49 0.29 3.62 -18.96
N TYR A 50 -0.96 4.05 -19.08
CA TYR A 50 -1.41 4.95 -20.14
C TYR A 50 -1.24 6.41 -19.74
N SER A 51 -1.89 6.82 -18.64
CA SER A 51 -1.85 8.23 -18.21
C SER A 51 -0.54 8.61 -17.53
N LYS A 52 0.29 7.64 -17.14
CA LYS A 52 1.52 7.81 -16.35
C LYS A 52 1.32 8.43 -14.96
N LYS A 53 0.07 8.67 -14.53
CA LYS A 53 -0.26 9.22 -13.22
C LYS A 53 -0.09 8.18 -12.11
N LEU A 54 0.40 8.60 -10.94
CA LEU A 54 0.46 7.74 -9.76
C LEU A 54 -0.92 7.20 -9.36
N VAL A 55 -0.95 5.94 -8.94
CA VAL A 55 -2.16 5.22 -8.51
C VAL A 55 -2.47 5.55 -7.05
N ILE A 56 -3.73 5.88 -6.74
CA ILE A 56 -4.16 6.21 -5.37
C ILE A 56 -4.82 5.02 -4.66
N GLU A 57 -5.19 4.00 -5.42
CA GLU A 57 -5.85 2.78 -4.96
C GLU A 57 -4.93 1.92 -4.09
N ILE A 58 -5.54 1.21 -3.15
CA ILE A 58 -4.87 0.29 -2.21
C ILE A 58 -4.94 -1.15 -2.69
N CYS A 59 -4.09 -2.00 -2.11
CA CYS A 59 -4.00 -3.41 -2.51
C CYS A 59 -5.32 -4.16 -2.29
N SER A 60 -5.99 -3.96 -1.15
CA SER A 60 -7.23 -4.66 -0.79
C SER A 60 -8.37 -4.41 -1.77
N SER A 61 -8.53 -3.19 -2.29
CA SER A 61 -9.55 -2.89 -3.30
C SER A 61 -9.18 -3.39 -4.70
N LEU A 62 -7.87 -3.42 -5.03
CA LEU A 62 -7.39 -3.90 -6.32
C LEU A 62 -7.49 -5.42 -6.46
N VAL A 63 -7.21 -6.20 -5.41
CA VAL A 63 -7.29 -7.68 -5.47
C VAL A 63 -8.72 -8.21 -5.60
N VAL A 64 -9.74 -7.46 -5.18
CA VAL A 64 -11.16 -7.83 -5.38
C VAL A 64 -11.73 -7.33 -6.71
N SER A 65 -11.01 -6.46 -7.42
CA SER A 65 -11.48 -5.91 -8.70
C SER A 65 -11.29 -6.90 -9.85
N CYS A 66 -12.38 -7.22 -10.55
CA CYS A 66 -12.36 -8.09 -11.73
C CYS A 66 -11.58 -7.50 -12.92
N LYS A 67 -11.34 -6.17 -12.93
CA LYS A 67 -10.74 -5.45 -14.05
C LYS A 67 -9.33 -4.93 -13.76
N ALA A 68 -8.92 -4.92 -12.49
CA ALA A 68 -7.62 -4.39 -12.11
C ALA A 68 -6.51 -5.35 -12.54
N THR A 69 -5.48 -4.80 -13.17
CA THR A 69 -4.28 -5.53 -13.56
C THR A 69 -3.02 -4.83 -13.07
N PHE A 70 -2.00 -5.60 -12.75
CA PHE A 70 -0.67 -5.09 -12.41
C PHE A 70 0.36 -5.55 -13.43
N SER A 71 1.43 -4.78 -13.52
CA SER A 71 2.58 -5.11 -14.34
C SER A 71 3.82 -4.50 -13.70
N ASN A 72 4.86 -5.30 -13.53
CA ASN A 72 6.10 -4.88 -12.90
C ASN A 72 7.27 -5.76 -13.38
N ALA A 73 8.45 -5.61 -12.76
CA ALA A 73 9.63 -6.38 -13.12
C ALA A 73 9.43 -7.90 -12.96
N VAL A 74 8.68 -8.35 -11.95
CA VAL A 74 8.43 -9.77 -11.67
C VAL A 74 7.54 -10.40 -12.73
N THR A 75 6.62 -9.62 -13.32
CA THR A 75 5.79 -10.08 -14.45
C THR A 75 6.45 -9.88 -15.82
N GLY A 76 7.70 -9.39 -15.85
CA GLY A 76 8.39 -9.05 -17.10
C GLY A 76 7.66 -7.98 -17.92
N GLY A 77 6.95 -7.06 -17.26
CA GLY A 77 6.18 -6.01 -17.93
C GLY A 77 4.86 -6.50 -18.56
N LYS A 78 4.46 -7.76 -18.35
CA LYS A 78 3.14 -8.26 -18.78
C LYS A 78 2.08 -7.89 -17.76
N PHE A 79 0.85 -7.67 -18.22
CA PHE A 79 -0.29 -7.37 -17.35
C PHE A 79 -0.92 -8.66 -16.83
N HIS A 80 -1.14 -8.71 -15.52
CA HIS A 80 -1.80 -9.82 -14.84
C HIS A 80 -2.91 -9.31 -13.93
N PRO A 81 -4.03 -10.04 -13.78
CA PRO A 81 -5.08 -9.66 -12.85
C PRO A 81 -4.57 -9.59 -11.41
N TYR A 82 -4.95 -8.53 -10.68
CA TYR A 82 -4.57 -8.43 -9.26
C TYR A 82 -5.15 -9.58 -8.43
N LYS A 83 -6.33 -10.09 -8.74
CA LYS A 83 -6.91 -11.27 -8.07
C LYS A 83 -6.03 -12.52 -8.13
N ASP A 84 -5.14 -12.60 -9.13
CA ASP A 84 -4.25 -13.75 -9.37
C ASP A 84 -2.80 -13.44 -8.93
N TYR A 85 -2.58 -12.41 -8.12
CA TYR A 85 -1.24 -11.96 -7.72
C TYR A 85 -0.37 -13.05 -7.07
N GLN A 86 -1.00 -14.02 -6.39
CA GLN A 86 -0.29 -15.10 -5.70
C GLN A 86 0.47 -16.04 -6.63
N THR A 87 0.21 -16.01 -7.94
CA THR A 87 1.08 -16.67 -8.93
C THR A 87 2.51 -16.12 -8.89
N TYR A 88 2.67 -14.84 -8.54
CA TYR A 88 3.97 -14.15 -8.47
C TYR A 88 4.45 -13.89 -7.05
N TYR A 89 3.51 -13.76 -6.10
CA TYR A 89 3.79 -13.47 -4.69
C TYR A 89 3.08 -14.49 -3.78
N PRO A 90 3.47 -15.78 -3.81
CA PRO A 90 2.74 -16.85 -3.13
C PRO A 90 2.82 -16.77 -1.61
N ASP A 91 3.81 -16.07 -1.07
CA ASP A 91 4.04 -15.83 0.36
C ASP A 91 3.25 -14.64 0.91
N TRP A 92 2.66 -13.80 0.06
CA TRP A 92 1.84 -12.66 0.48
C TRP A 92 0.35 -13.02 0.56
N ILE A 93 -0.27 -12.54 1.63
CA ILE A 93 -1.72 -12.55 1.85
C ILE A 93 -2.18 -11.10 1.92
N ILE A 94 -2.88 -10.68 0.88
CA ILE A 94 -3.58 -9.41 0.77
C ILE A 94 -5.05 -9.74 0.86
N THR A 95 -5.66 -9.47 2.02
CA THR A 95 -7.09 -9.67 2.21
C THR A 95 -7.83 -8.65 1.35
N GLY A 96 -8.60 -9.17 0.40
CA GLY A 96 -9.47 -8.37 -0.43
C GLY A 96 -10.71 -7.94 0.34
N ASP A 97 -10.92 -6.64 0.46
CA ASP A 97 -12.13 -6.07 1.02
C ASP A 97 -12.48 -4.80 0.26
N ALA A 98 -13.63 -4.81 -0.41
CA ALA A 98 -14.11 -3.67 -1.19
C ALA A 98 -14.62 -2.52 -0.29
N SER A 99 -14.85 -2.78 1.00
CA SER A 99 -15.27 -1.79 1.99
C SER A 99 -14.10 -1.12 2.72
N VAL A 100 -12.89 -1.67 2.59
CA VAL A 100 -11.69 -1.06 3.18
C VAL A 100 -11.28 0.12 2.34
N GLU A 101 -11.38 1.29 2.95
CA GLU A 101 -10.93 2.56 2.41
C GLU A 101 -9.48 2.86 2.80
N VAL A 102 -8.84 3.74 2.02
CA VAL A 102 -7.53 4.28 2.38
C VAL A 102 -7.66 5.06 3.69
N SER A 103 -6.79 4.81 4.68
CA SER A 103 -6.84 5.58 5.92
C SER A 103 -6.56 7.07 5.64
N ASP A 104 -7.19 7.97 6.41
CA ASP A 104 -7.03 9.41 6.17
C ASP A 104 -5.57 9.87 6.33
N TYR A 105 -4.80 9.17 7.18
CA TYR A 105 -3.35 9.35 7.23
C TYR A 105 -2.68 9.10 5.85
N TRP A 106 -2.95 7.97 5.22
CA TRP A 106 -2.36 7.65 3.91
C TRP A 106 -2.93 8.52 2.78
N LYS A 107 -4.20 8.90 2.85
CA LYS A 107 -4.81 9.90 1.95
C LYS A 107 -4.06 11.23 2.02
N TYR A 108 -3.79 11.71 3.24
CA TYR A 108 -3.05 12.95 3.46
C TYR A 108 -1.60 12.86 2.98
N VAL A 109 -0.90 11.75 3.27
CA VAL A 109 0.45 11.51 2.74
C VAL A 109 0.45 11.59 1.21
N MET A 110 -0.49 10.90 0.55
CA MET A 110 -0.58 10.94 -0.90
C MET A 110 -0.92 12.34 -1.41
N ALA A 111 -1.91 13.03 -0.81
CA ALA A 111 -2.30 14.39 -1.17
C ALA A 111 -1.16 15.41 -1.01
N THR A 112 -0.29 15.22 -0.02
CA THR A 112 0.81 16.14 0.29
C THR A 112 2.05 15.87 -0.57
N PHE A 113 2.37 14.60 -0.82
CA PHE A 113 3.68 14.22 -1.39
C PHE A 113 3.62 13.70 -2.83
N HIS A 114 2.44 13.52 -3.45
CA HIS A 114 2.33 12.91 -4.78
C HIS A 114 3.17 13.59 -5.85
N GLU A 115 3.31 14.92 -5.86
CA GLU A 115 4.13 15.63 -6.86
C GLU A 115 5.61 15.29 -6.73
N ARG A 116 6.12 15.25 -5.49
CA ARG A 116 7.51 14.89 -5.20
C ARG A 116 7.77 13.43 -5.58
N ILE A 117 6.88 12.52 -5.18
CA ILE A 117 7.00 11.10 -5.52
C ILE A 117 7.00 10.93 -7.05
N ALA A 118 6.09 11.62 -7.76
CA ALA A 118 6.00 11.55 -9.21
C ALA A 118 7.30 12.00 -9.89
N LYS A 119 7.93 13.07 -9.39
CA LYS A 119 9.23 13.52 -9.88
C LYS A 119 10.32 12.47 -9.65
N GLU A 120 10.40 11.89 -8.46
CA GLU A 120 11.43 10.90 -8.10
C GLU A 120 11.32 9.61 -8.94
N VAL A 121 10.10 9.19 -9.28
CA VAL A 121 9.85 7.96 -10.05
C VAL A 121 9.57 8.18 -11.55
N ASN A 122 9.80 9.40 -12.05
CA ASN A 122 9.52 9.79 -13.43
C ASN A 122 8.10 9.42 -13.90
N ALA A 123 7.11 9.86 -13.10
CA ALA A 123 5.67 9.69 -13.32
C ALA A 123 4.98 11.06 -13.37
N LEU A 124 3.69 11.06 -13.70
CA LEU A 124 2.84 12.24 -13.51
C LEU A 124 2.20 12.21 -12.11
N PRO A 125 1.91 13.38 -11.50
CA PRO A 125 1.22 13.45 -10.23
C PRO A 125 -0.14 12.70 -10.27
N ALA A 126 -0.53 12.09 -9.15
CA ALA A 126 -1.84 11.49 -9.00
C ALA A 126 -2.98 12.52 -9.14
N ASP A 127 -4.14 12.05 -9.61
CA ASP A 127 -5.40 12.80 -9.52
C ASP A 127 -5.94 12.67 -8.09
N ILE A 128 -5.55 13.59 -7.22
CA ILE A 128 -5.95 13.58 -5.80
C ILE A 128 -7.40 14.07 -5.66
N PRO A 129 -8.30 13.27 -5.06
CA PRO A 129 -9.68 13.67 -4.76
C PRO A 129 -9.76 14.92 -3.87
N GLY A 130 -10.83 15.71 -4.02
CA GLY A 130 -10.98 16.98 -3.30
C GLY A 130 -11.08 16.81 -1.78
N ASP A 131 -11.75 15.74 -1.33
CA ASP A 131 -11.86 15.35 0.08
C ASP A 131 -10.49 14.99 0.69
N TRP A 132 -9.59 14.36 -0.07
CA TRP A 132 -8.23 14.06 0.40
C TRP A 132 -7.42 15.35 0.60
N LYS A 133 -7.61 16.35 -0.27
CA LYS A 133 -6.95 17.67 -0.15
C LYS A 133 -7.49 18.49 1.02
N ALA A 134 -8.71 18.20 1.47
CA ALA A 134 -9.36 18.92 2.57
C ALA A 134 -8.99 18.35 3.95
N LEU A 135 -8.26 17.22 4.01
CA LEU A 135 -7.87 16.60 5.28
C LEU A 135 -6.96 17.51 6.11
N THR A 136 -7.31 17.66 7.38
CA THR A 136 -6.52 18.43 8.33
C THR A 136 -5.52 17.55 9.09
N PRO A 137 -4.45 18.13 9.68
CA PRO A 137 -3.57 17.40 10.59
C PRO A 137 -4.33 16.72 11.74
N ASP A 138 -5.42 17.30 12.23
CA ASP A 138 -6.22 16.71 13.32
C ASP A 138 -6.99 15.47 12.86
N ASP A 139 -7.56 15.49 11.65
CA ASP A 139 -8.24 14.32 11.07
C ASP A 139 -7.25 13.16 10.87
N THR A 140 -6.05 13.48 10.37
CA THR A 140 -5.00 12.47 10.16
C THR A 140 -4.47 11.90 11.46
N MET A 141 -4.28 12.73 12.49
CA MET A 141 -3.87 12.28 13.82
C MET A 141 -4.93 11.37 14.45
N ARG A 142 -6.23 11.70 14.32
CA ARG A 142 -7.33 10.86 14.80
C ARG A 142 -7.33 9.50 14.09
N SER A 143 -7.24 9.51 12.76
CA SER A 143 -7.19 8.28 11.94
C SER A 143 -5.98 7.42 12.27
N LEU A 144 -4.81 8.02 12.49
CA LEU A 144 -3.59 7.33 12.88
C LEU A 144 -3.76 6.65 14.24
N LYS A 145 -4.28 7.36 15.24
CA LYS A 145 -4.53 6.79 16.58
C LYS A 145 -5.50 5.62 16.52
N MET A 146 -6.58 5.73 15.73
CA MET A 146 -7.54 4.64 15.53
C MET A 146 -6.93 3.43 14.83
N SER A 147 -6.09 3.67 13.82
CA SER A 147 -5.44 2.61 13.04
C SER A 147 -4.46 1.76 13.87
N PHE A 148 -3.82 2.37 14.88
CA PHE A 148 -2.79 1.73 15.69
C PHE A 148 -3.20 1.54 17.16
N ASN A 149 -4.49 1.69 17.48
CA ASN A 149 -5.02 1.61 18.85
C ASN A 149 -4.21 2.42 19.88
N MET A 150 -3.69 3.58 19.47
CA MET A 150 -2.92 4.46 20.34
C MET A 150 -3.86 5.30 21.19
N LYS A 151 -3.66 5.30 22.51
CA LYS A 151 -4.39 6.15 23.45
C LYS A 151 -3.87 7.59 23.41
#